data_AF-S7IWA3-F1
#
_entry.id   AF-S7IWA3-F1
#
_cell.length_a   1.000
_cell.length_b   1.000
_cell.length_c   1.000
_cell.angle_alpha   90.00
_cell.angle_beta   90.00
_cell.angle_gamma   90.00
#
_symmetry.space_group_name_H-M   'P 1'
#
loop_
_entity.id
_entity.type
_entity.pdbx_description
1 polymer ?
#
loop_
_entity_poly.entity_id
_entity_poly.type
_entity_poly.pdbx_seq_one_letter_code
_entity_poly.pdbx_strand_id
1 'polypeptide(L)'
;MEEKKESIGTRFRIVRKSKGMNQCDFANLLGISQAYLSSIETGRRKPKLEVVQSLSDLGFPIKWIMEGADSSTAEKQRETSRAQRRRDVEFITAATDEMDDQEVHFVKEWISLYLDLKDNKLRDSEEE
;
A
#
# COMPACT_ATOMS: atom_id res chain seq x y z
N MET A 1 9.86 20.96 -9.75
CA MET A 1 8.52 20.61 -9.24
C MET A 1 8.72 19.99 -7.88
N GLU A 2 7.90 20.33 -6.89
CA GLU A 2 8.11 19.96 -5.49
C GLU A 2 7.96 18.43 -5.33
N GLU A 3 9.01 17.77 -4.81
CA GLU A 3 9.01 16.33 -4.49
C GLU A 3 7.77 15.98 -3.69
N LYS A 4 6.94 15.07 -4.21
CA LYS A 4 5.72 14.65 -3.52
C LYS A 4 6.08 13.66 -2.41
N LYS A 5 6.52 14.21 -1.27
CA LYS A 5 6.88 13.47 -0.05
C LYS A 5 5.80 12.46 0.30
N GLU A 6 6.21 11.20 0.50
CA GLU A 6 5.31 10.11 0.87
C GLU A 6 4.57 10.46 2.17
N SER A 7 3.24 10.45 2.13
CA SER A 7 2.37 10.78 3.26
C SER A 7 1.31 9.71 3.45
N ILE A 8 0.69 9.69 4.62
CA ILE A 8 -0.48 8.83 4.87
C ILE A 8 -1.58 9.05 3.83
N GLY A 9 -1.79 10.29 3.39
CA GLY A 9 -2.73 10.61 2.31
C GLY A 9 -2.36 9.98 0.96
N THR A 10 -1.05 9.90 0.66
CA THR A 10 -0.55 9.20 -0.52
C THR A 10 -0.89 7.71 -0.45
N ARG A 11 -0.76 7.07 0.72
CA ARG A 11 -1.09 5.65 0.91
C ARG A 11 -2.59 5.36 0.80
N PHE A 12 -3.44 6.25 1.31
CA PHE A 12 -4.89 6.17 1.07
C PHE A 12 -5.22 6.19 -0.42
N ARG A 13 -4.57 7.09 -1.18
CA ARG A 13 -4.74 7.16 -2.63
C ARG A 13 -4.28 5.87 -3.33
N ILE A 14 -3.17 5.28 -2.88
CA ILE A 14 -2.65 4.01 -3.43
C ILE A 14 -3.68 2.90 -3.24
N VAL A 15 -4.17 2.70 -2.01
CA VAL A 15 -5.19 1.67 -1.70
C VAL A 15 -6.47 1.87 -2.52
N ARG A 16 -6.89 3.13 -2.69
CA ARG A 16 -8.05 3.42 -3.54
C ARG A 16 -7.82 3.03 -4.99
N LYS A 17 -6.68 3.42 -5.54
CA LYS A 17 -6.33 3.19 -6.95
C LYS A 17 -6.11 1.71 -7.25
N SER A 18 -5.55 0.95 -6.31
CA SER A 18 -5.38 -0.50 -6.45
C SER A 18 -6.71 -1.25 -6.52
N LYS A 19 -7.76 -0.72 -5.90
CA LYS A 19 -9.14 -1.24 -6.00
C LYS A 19 -9.90 -0.71 -7.22
N GLY A 20 -9.28 0.09 -8.09
CA GLY A 20 -9.94 0.69 -9.26
C GLY A 20 -11.04 1.71 -8.92
N MET A 21 -11.10 2.20 -7.68
CA MET A 21 -12.22 3.01 -7.18
C MET A 21 -12.02 4.51 -7.42
N ASN A 22 -13.12 5.20 -7.70
CA ASN A 22 -13.14 6.66 -7.63
C ASN A 22 -13.20 7.12 -6.15
N GLN A 23 -13.04 8.44 -5.91
CA GLN A 23 -13.02 8.95 -4.53
C GLN A 23 -14.39 8.84 -3.83
N CYS A 24 -15.50 8.89 -4.55
CA CYS A 24 -16.83 8.70 -3.96
C CYS A 24 -16.99 7.26 -3.47
N ASP A 25 -16.69 6.27 -4.32
CA ASP A 25 -16.87 4.84 -4.00
C ASP A 25 -15.99 4.43 -2.82
N PHE A 26 -14.75 4.90 -2.80
CA PHE A 26 -13.83 4.59 -1.70
C PHE A 26 -14.20 5.32 -0.41
N ALA A 27 -14.69 6.56 -0.49
CA ALA A 27 -15.16 7.27 0.70
C ALA A 27 -16.38 6.56 1.31
N ASN A 28 -17.30 6.07 0.47
CA ASN A 28 -18.44 5.26 0.90
C ASN A 28 -17.98 3.96 1.57
N LEU A 29 -17.00 3.26 0.98
CA LEU A 29 -16.40 2.05 1.57
C LEU A 29 -15.83 2.30 2.97
N LEU A 30 -15.21 3.48 3.18
CA LEU A 30 -14.62 3.88 4.46
C LEU A 30 -15.61 4.57 5.41
N GLY A 31 -16.89 4.69 5.04
CA GLY A 31 -17.90 5.36 5.87
C GLY A 31 -17.64 6.86 6.09
N ILE A 32 -16.95 7.54 5.17
CA ILE A 32 -16.62 8.97 5.26
C ILE A 32 -17.14 9.75 4.06
N SER A 33 -17.14 11.09 4.16
CA SER A 33 -17.47 11.94 3.01
C SER A 33 -16.34 11.99 1.97
N GLN A 34 -16.70 12.11 0.70
CA GLN A 34 -15.72 12.28 -0.39
C GLN A 34 -14.83 13.52 -0.19
N ALA A 35 -15.39 14.62 0.31
CA ALA A 35 -14.63 15.83 0.61
C ALA A 35 -13.57 15.60 1.71
N TYR A 36 -13.89 14.77 2.71
CA TYR A 36 -12.93 14.40 3.74
C TYR A 36 -11.83 13.49 3.18
N LEU A 37 -12.19 12.49 2.38
CA LEU A 37 -11.20 11.65 1.68
C LEU A 37 -10.27 12.50 0.79
N SER A 38 -10.83 13.42 0.00
CA SER A 38 -10.03 14.34 -0.84
C SER A 38 -9.07 15.19 0.01
N SER A 39 -9.51 15.68 1.16
CA SER A 39 -8.67 16.41 2.12
C SER A 39 -7.56 15.53 2.71
N ILE A 40 -7.83 14.24 2.97
CA ILE A 40 -6.83 13.26 3.41
C ILE A 40 -5.80 13.03 2.31
N GLU A 41 -6.23 12.68 1.09
CA GLU A 41 -5.33 12.33 -0.02
C GLU A 41 -4.44 13.50 -0.47
N THR A 42 -4.92 14.73 -0.28
CA THR A 42 -4.15 15.95 -0.56
C THR A 42 -3.26 16.40 0.60
N GLY A 43 -3.28 15.68 1.73
CA GLY A 43 -2.50 16.02 2.92
C GLY A 43 -3.04 17.23 3.71
N ARG A 44 -4.16 17.82 3.29
CA ARG A 44 -4.81 18.95 3.97
C ARG A 44 -5.41 18.58 5.32
N ARG A 45 -5.81 17.32 5.51
CA ARG A 45 -6.27 16.80 6.80
C ARG A 45 -5.64 15.45 7.10
N LYS A 46 -5.39 15.19 8.38
CA LYS A 46 -5.03 13.85 8.85
C LYS A 46 -6.29 12.99 8.98
N PRO A 47 -6.23 11.69 8.61
CA PRO A 47 -7.32 10.75 8.88
C PRO A 47 -7.46 10.55 10.40
N LYS A 48 -8.69 10.36 10.87
CA LYS A 48 -8.93 9.88 12.24
C LYS A 48 -8.49 8.43 12.35
N LEU A 49 -8.21 7.98 13.58
CA LEU A 49 -7.83 6.60 13.86
C LEU A 49 -8.87 5.59 13.33
N GLU A 50 -10.16 5.90 13.47
CA GLU A 50 -11.25 5.07 12.93
C GLU A 50 -11.11 4.83 11.42
N VAL A 51 -10.74 5.84 10.65
CA VAL A 51 -10.57 5.72 9.19
C VAL A 51 -9.30 4.93 8.85
N VAL A 52 -8.25 5.07 9.66
CA VAL A 52 -7.04 4.23 9.54
C VAL A 52 -7.38 2.77 9.85
N GLN A 53 -8.21 2.52 10.85
CA GLN A 53 -8.71 1.19 11.19
C GLN A 53 -9.54 0.61 10.05
N SER A 54 -10.44 1.40 9.43
CA SER A 54 -11.19 0.94 8.26
C SER A 54 -10.29 0.54 7.10
N LEU A 55 -9.15 1.22 6.88
CA LEU A 55 -8.15 0.72 5.92
C LEU A 55 -7.49 -0.58 6.40
N SER A 56 -7.18 -0.69 7.69
CA SER A 56 -6.60 -1.92 8.25
C SER A 56 -7.51 -3.12 8.09
N ASP A 57 -8.82 -2.93 8.23
CA ASP A 57 -9.83 -3.98 8.08
C ASP A 57 -9.92 -4.47 6.61
N LEU A 58 -9.42 -3.68 5.65
CA LEU A 58 -9.25 -4.09 4.26
C LEU A 58 -7.97 -4.92 4.00
N GLY A 59 -7.21 -5.25 5.06
CA GLY A 59 -6.01 -6.09 5.00
C GLY A 59 -4.68 -5.32 4.96
N PHE A 60 -4.68 -3.99 5.15
CA PHE A 60 -3.44 -3.19 5.13
C PHE A 60 -2.83 -3.05 6.53
N PRO A 61 -1.54 -3.39 6.74
CA PRO A 61 -0.93 -3.26 8.06
C PRO A 61 -0.94 -1.80 8.57
N ILE A 62 -1.44 -1.58 9.80
CA ILE A 62 -1.48 -0.26 10.44
C ILE A 62 -0.12 0.44 10.40
N LYS A 63 0.96 -0.29 10.71
CA LYS A 63 2.33 0.24 10.67
C LYS A 63 2.65 0.84 9.30
N TRP A 64 2.35 0.13 8.21
CA TRP A 64 2.56 0.64 6.85
C TRP A 64 1.67 1.84 6.55
N ILE A 65 0.39 1.83 6.95
CA ILE A 65 -0.52 2.97 6.75
C ILE A 65 0.03 4.22 7.45
N MET A 66 0.58 4.08 8.65
CA MET A 66 1.06 5.21 9.46
C MET A 66 2.46 5.68 9.06
N GLU A 67 3.39 4.77 8.86
CA GLU A 67 4.83 5.05 8.75
C GLU A 67 5.33 4.95 7.30
N GLY A 68 4.63 4.22 6.43
CA GLY A 68 5.07 3.92 5.06
C GLY A 68 5.90 2.65 4.99
N ALA A 69 6.47 2.38 3.81
CA ALA A 69 7.48 1.34 3.69
C ALA A 69 8.79 1.87 4.28
N ASP A 70 9.31 1.21 5.32
CA ASP A 70 10.59 1.55 5.96
C ASP A 70 11.71 1.61 4.89
N SER A 71 12.11 2.81 4.46
CA SER A 71 13.26 3.01 3.57
C SER A 71 14.59 3.00 4.34
N SER A 72 14.54 3.05 5.68
CA SER A 72 15.71 3.17 6.56
C SER A 72 16.31 1.83 7.03
N THR A 73 15.84 0.69 6.51
CA THR A 73 16.36 -0.64 6.88
C THR A 73 17.22 -1.32 5.82
N ALA A 74 17.57 -0.60 4.75
CA ALA A 74 18.27 -1.15 3.58
C ALA A 74 19.70 -1.67 3.88
N GLU A 75 20.38 -1.14 4.89
CA GLU A 75 21.79 -1.45 5.16
C GLU A 75 22.00 -2.55 6.23
N LYS A 76 21.15 -2.62 7.26
CA LYS A 76 21.33 -3.55 8.40
C LYS A 76 20.65 -4.91 8.25
N GLN A 77 19.79 -5.11 7.26
CA GLN A 77 19.02 -6.36 7.09
C GLN A 77 19.65 -7.38 6.14
N ARG A 78 20.65 -7.03 5.31
CA ARG A 78 21.10 -7.88 4.19
C ARG A 78 21.55 -9.30 4.58
N GLU A 79 22.04 -9.53 5.80
CA GLU A 79 22.48 -10.87 6.26
C GLU A 79 21.38 -11.67 6.99
N THR A 80 20.49 -11.01 7.73
CA THR A 80 19.32 -11.65 8.39
C THR A 80 18.23 -12.07 7.39
N SER A 81 18.32 -11.58 6.14
CA SER A 81 17.22 -11.55 5.17
C SER A 81 16.98 -12.81 4.36
N ARG A 82 17.97 -13.67 4.06
CA ARG A 82 17.72 -14.82 3.14
C ARG A 82 16.80 -15.87 3.74
N ALA A 83 17.04 -16.24 5.01
CA ALA A 83 16.21 -17.21 5.70
C ALA A 83 14.80 -16.67 5.96
N GLN A 84 14.68 -15.39 6.33
CA GLN A 84 13.38 -14.76 6.51
C GLN A 84 12.62 -14.63 5.18
N ARG A 85 13.27 -14.11 4.14
CA ARG A 85 12.69 -14.02 2.79
C ARG A 85 12.24 -15.38 2.27
N ARG A 86 13.00 -16.43 2.52
CA ARG A 86 12.61 -17.79 2.15
C ARG A 86 11.33 -18.22 2.88
N ARG A 87 11.24 -17.98 4.20
CA ARG A 87 10.02 -18.27 4.98
C ARG A 87 8.82 -17.48 4.49
N ASP A 88 9.01 -16.21 4.17
CA ASP A 88 7.92 -15.34 3.69
C ASP A 88 7.42 -15.81 2.32
N VAL A 89 8.33 -16.22 1.41
CA VAL A 89 7.96 -16.80 0.11
C VAL A 89 7.25 -18.15 0.29
N GLU A 90 7.78 -19.03 1.14
CA GLU A 90 7.14 -20.33 1.44
C GLU A 90 5.72 -20.14 1.98
N PHE A 91 5.51 -19.16 2.86
CA PHE A 91 4.20 -18.80 3.37
C PHE A 91 3.25 -18.32 2.27
N ILE A 92 3.70 -17.40 1.42
CA ILE A 92 2.86 -16.88 0.32
C ILE A 92 2.42 -18.02 -0.60
N THR A 93 3.35 -18.89 -1.00
CA THR A 93 3.03 -20.04 -1.86
C THR A 93 2.02 -20.98 -1.20
N ALA A 94 2.26 -21.36 0.05
CA ALA A 94 1.33 -22.24 0.77
C ALA A 94 -0.06 -21.60 0.97
N ALA A 95 -0.11 -20.31 1.24
CA ALA A 95 -1.37 -19.58 1.39
C ALA A 95 -2.15 -19.52 0.06
N THR A 96 -1.45 -19.31 -1.07
CA THR A 96 -2.09 -19.25 -2.38
C THR A 96 -2.55 -20.60 -2.91
N ASP A 97 -1.99 -21.72 -2.44
CA ASP A 97 -2.41 -23.06 -2.85
C ASP A 97 -3.81 -23.44 -2.32
N GLU A 98 -4.24 -22.83 -1.21
CA GLU A 98 -5.56 -23.05 -0.60
C GLU A 98 -6.64 -22.08 -1.14
N MET A 99 -6.26 -21.13 -1.99
CA MET A 99 -7.12 -20.07 -2.52
C MET A 99 -7.80 -20.49 -3.83
N ASP A 100 -8.95 -19.90 -4.14
CA ASP A 100 -9.58 -20.08 -5.45
C ASP A 100 -8.92 -19.23 -6.56
N ASP A 101 -9.25 -19.52 -7.82
CA ASP A 101 -8.66 -18.82 -8.98
C ASP A 101 -8.88 -17.30 -8.96
N GLN A 102 -10.01 -16.82 -8.43
CA GLN A 102 -10.31 -15.38 -8.35
C GLN A 102 -9.46 -14.71 -7.28
N GLU A 103 -9.28 -15.36 -6.14
CA GLU A 103 -8.46 -14.90 -5.04
C GLU A 103 -6.96 -14.87 -5.41
N VAL A 104 -6.47 -15.92 -6.09
CA VAL A 104 -5.09 -15.96 -6.61
C VAL A 104 -4.88 -14.86 -7.65
N HIS A 105 -5.84 -14.65 -8.56
CA HIS A 105 -5.79 -13.57 -9.53
C HIS A 105 -5.71 -12.18 -8.85
N PHE A 106 -6.47 -11.97 -7.77
CA PHE A 106 -6.39 -10.73 -7.00
C PHE A 106 -5.01 -10.50 -6.38
N VAL A 107 -4.38 -11.53 -5.79
CA VAL A 107 -3.02 -11.43 -5.24
C VAL A 107 -2.00 -11.07 -6.33
N LYS A 108 -2.13 -11.70 -7.51
CA LYS A 108 -1.29 -11.38 -8.68
C LYS A 108 -1.42 -9.91 -9.07
N GLU A 109 -2.63 -9.39 -9.23
CA GLU A 109 -2.85 -7.99 -9.64
C GLU A 109 -2.28 -7.00 -8.60
N TRP A 110 -2.35 -7.34 -7.31
CA TRP A 110 -1.72 -6.58 -6.25
C TRP A 110 -0.20 -6.53 -6.35
N ILE A 111 0.43 -7.67 -6.62
CA ILE A 111 1.88 -7.76 -6.82
C ILE A 111 2.29 -6.96 -8.06
N SER A 112 1.56 -7.11 -9.17
CA SER A 112 1.80 -6.36 -10.41
C SER A 112 1.75 -4.86 -10.19
N LEU A 113 0.72 -4.36 -9.50
CA LEU A 113 0.62 -2.94 -9.18
C LEU A 113 1.79 -2.44 -8.31
N TYR A 114 2.22 -3.24 -7.33
CA TYR A 114 3.36 -2.87 -6.49
C TYR A 114 4.66 -2.79 -7.30
N LEU A 115 4.89 -3.73 -8.22
CA LEU A 115 6.06 -3.74 -9.09
C LEU A 115 6.07 -2.53 -10.03
N ASP A 116 4.94 -2.22 -10.66
CA ASP A 116 4.80 -1.05 -11.54
C ASP A 116 5.10 0.27 -10.79
N LEU A 117 4.62 0.39 -9.56
CA LEU A 117 4.91 1.55 -8.70
C LEU A 117 6.39 1.64 -8.30
N LYS A 118 7.04 0.51 -8.08
CA LYS A 118 8.46 0.45 -7.71
C LYS A 118 9.35 0.81 -8.90
N ASP A 119 9.05 0.31 -10.08
CA ASP A 119 9.81 0.61 -11.29
C ASP A 119 9.69 2.08 -11.70
N ASN A 120 8.53 2.71 -11.46
CA ASN A 120 8.37 4.15 -11.67
C ASN A 120 9.26 4.98 -10.72
N LYS A 121 9.43 4.54 -9.46
CA LYS A 121 10.35 5.17 -8.51
C LYS A 121 11.83 5.05 -8.91
N LEU A 122 12.23 3.96 -9.57
CA LEU A 122 13.62 3.74 -10.00
C LEU A 122 13.99 4.61 -11.20
N ARG A 123 13.05 4.79 -12.15
CA ARG A 123 13.24 5.64 -13.33
C ARG A 123 13.34 7.12 -12.97
N ASP A 124 12.53 7.59 -12.03
CA ASP A 124 12.59 8.98 -11.55
C ASP A 124 13.90 9.28 -10.76
N SER A 125 14.61 8.26 -10.26
CA SER A 125 15.87 8.42 -9.52
C SER A 125 17.14 8.32 -10.39
N GLU A 126 17.03 7.90 -11.65
CA GLU A 126 18.15 7.83 -12.60
C GLU A 126 18.23 9.07 -13.52
N GLU A 127 17.22 9.96 -13.48
CA GLU A 127 17.15 11.20 -14.27
C GLU A 127 17.60 12.47 -13.51
N GLU A 128 18.05 12.36 -12.25
CA GLU A 128 18.72 13.44 -11.47
C GLU A 128 20.25 13.25 -11.43
#